data_AF-A0A5C6N5T9-F1
#
_entry.id   AF-A0A5C6N5T9-F1
#
_cell.length_a   1.000
_cell.length_b   1.000
_cell.length_c   1.000
_cell.angle_alpha   90.00
_cell.angle_beta   90.00
_cell.angle_gamma   90.00
#
_symmetry.space_group_name_H-M   'P 1'
#
loop_
_entity.id
_entity.type
_entity.pdbx_description
1 polymer ?
#
loop_
_entity_poly.entity_id
_entity_poly.type
_entity_poly.pdbx_seq_one_letter_code
_entity_poly.pdbx_strand_id
1 'polypeptide(L)'
;MGFEHVMTPVVKIRNSIRSRAKQLRTFKVLLEELPTEYGDLLLHTEIRWLSRGRILLPFLSLLSEIKEFMQSRGEDAALLEDTDWTLDLAFLTFYWETEQFQLGAARQRQKVLHFPSVQMVLRDNASACEALD
;
A
#
# COMPACT_ATOMS: atom_id res chain seq x y z
N MET A 1 9.11 11.20 11.50
CA MET A 1 9.82 9.94 11.18
C MET A 1 9.38 8.94 12.23
N GLY A 2 8.75 7.82 11.86
CA GLY A 2 8.16 6.92 12.85
C GLY A 2 8.35 5.42 12.59
N PHE A 3 8.84 5.01 11.42
CA PHE A 3 8.89 3.59 11.06
C PHE A 3 10.02 3.26 10.06
N GLU A 4 11.16 3.96 10.17
CA GLU A 4 12.31 3.71 9.29
C GLU A 4 12.86 2.29 9.46
N HIS A 5 12.69 1.68 10.64
CA HIS A 5 13.05 0.29 10.93
C HIS A 5 12.22 -0.73 10.14
N VAL A 6 11.01 -0.37 9.70
CA VAL A 6 10.20 -1.19 8.79
C VAL A 6 10.45 -0.82 7.34
N MET A 7 10.40 0.49 7.03
CA MET A 7 10.48 0.97 5.65
C MET A 7 11.83 0.66 5.00
N THR A 8 12.94 0.79 5.74
CA THR A 8 14.28 0.55 5.21
C THR A 8 14.48 -0.90 4.77
N PRO A 9 14.18 -1.92 5.60
CA PRO A 9 14.23 -3.32 5.16
C PRO A 9 13.29 -3.63 3.99
N VAL A 10 12.03 -3.17 4.05
CA VAL A 10 11.04 -3.40 2.97
C VAL A 10 11.56 -2.90 1.62
N VAL A 11 12.07 -1.67 1.58
CA VAL A 11 12.63 -1.07 0.36
C VAL A 11 13.87 -1.83 -0.10
N LYS A 12 14.77 -2.19 0.83
CA LYS A 12 16.01 -2.92 0.52
C LYS A 12 15.72 -4.30 -0.08
N ILE A 13 14.82 -5.07 0.53
CA ILE A 13 14.44 -6.41 0.08
C ILE A 13 13.75 -6.34 -1.29
N ARG A 14 12.77 -5.45 -1.44
CA ARG A 14 12.09 -5.22 -2.73
C ARG A 14 13.08 -4.83 -3.83
N ASN A 15 14.01 -3.92 -3.54
CA ASN A 15 15.02 -3.50 -4.50
C ASN A 15 15.97 -4.65 -4.84
N SER A 16 16.36 -5.50 -3.87
CA SER A 16 17.15 -6.70 -4.14
C SER A 16 16.44 -7.60 -5.15
N ILE A 17 15.16 -7.93 -4.93
CA ILE A 17 14.37 -8.77 -5.83
C ILE A 17 14.32 -8.18 -7.26
N ARG A 18 14.15 -6.86 -7.38
CA ARG A 18 14.09 -6.17 -8.69
C ARG A 18 15.46 -5.91 -9.33
N SER A 19 16.55 -5.94 -8.58
CA SER A 19 17.86 -5.47 -9.03
C SER A 19 18.46 -6.32 -10.16
N ARG A 20 18.12 -7.61 -10.24
CA ARG A 20 18.67 -8.53 -11.24
C ARG A 20 17.56 -9.22 -12.02
N ALA A 21 17.64 -9.20 -13.35
CA ALA A 21 16.66 -9.84 -14.23
C ALA A 21 16.46 -11.34 -13.91
N LYS A 22 17.53 -12.05 -13.55
CA LYS A 22 17.45 -13.46 -13.12
C LYS A 22 16.66 -13.62 -11.81
N GLN A 23 16.91 -12.76 -10.82
CA GLN A 23 16.20 -12.80 -9.53
C GLN A 23 14.72 -12.51 -9.73
N LEU A 24 14.40 -11.50 -10.54
CA LEU A 24 13.02 -11.16 -10.88
C LEU A 24 12.29 -12.32 -11.58
N ARG A 25 12.95 -13.03 -12.50
CA ARG A 25 12.39 -14.20 -13.19
C ARG A 25 12.19 -15.38 -12.23
N THR A 26 13.17 -15.68 -11.38
CA THR A 26 13.03 -16.76 -10.40
C THR A 26 11.92 -16.48 -9.39
N PHE A 27 11.84 -15.24 -8.91
CA PHE A 27 10.76 -14.82 -8.03
C PHE A 27 9.40 -14.85 -8.73
N LYS A 28 9.33 -14.49 -10.02
CA LYS A 28 8.12 -14.67 -10.84
C LYS A 28 7.64 -16.11 -10.90
N VAL A 29 8.54 -17.06 -11.14
CA VAL A 29 8.20 -18.49 -11.17
C VAL A 29 7.68 -18.95 -9.80
N LEU A 30 8.27 -18.48 -8.70
CA LEU A 30 7.76 -18.75 -7.35
C LEU A 30 6.32 -18.23 -7.16
N LEU A 31 6.00 -17.08 -7.76
CA LEU A 31 4.67 -16.48 -7.71
C LEU A 31 3.66 -17.07 -8.70
N GLU A 32 4.10 -17.77 -9.75
CA GLU A 32 3.21 -18.46 -10.71
C GLU A 32 2.48 -19.66 -10.08
N GLU A 33 3.02 -20.20 -8.97
CA GLU A 33 2.36 -21.22 -8.16
C GLU A 33 1.21 -20.64 -7.30
N LEU A 34 1.10 -19.31 -7.22
CA LEU A 34 0.06 -18.61 -6.47
C LEU A 34 -1.08 -18.09 -7.37
N PRO A 35 -2.27 -17.83 -6.80
CA PRO A 35 -3.35 -17.18 -7.52
C PRO A 35 -2.89 -15.84 -8.13
N THR A 36 -3.29 -15.58 -9.37
CA THR A 36 -2.83 -14.47 -10.22
C THR A 36 -3.00 -13.09 -9.58
N GLU A 37 -3.95 -12.98 -8.64
CA GLU A 37 -4.23 -11.77 -7.86
C GLU A 37 -3.04 -11.35 -6.98
N TYR A 38 -2.20 -12.27 -6.52
CA TYR A 38 -1.04 -11.97 -5.67
C TYR A 38 0.25 -11.76 -6.47
N GLY A 39 0.43 -12.51 -7.57
CA GLY A 39 1.63 -12.47 -8.40
C GLY A 39 1.86 -11.12 -9.10
N ASP A 40 0.79 -10.44 -9.55
CA ASP A 40 0.92 -9.17 -10.26
C ASP A 40 1.21 -7.97 -9.34
N LEU A 41 0.81 -8.02 -8.07
CA LEU A 41 0.89 -6.88 -7.16
C LEU A 41 2.34 -6.45 -6.81
N LEU A 42 3.29 -7.38 -6.71
CA LEU A 42 4.69 -7.02 -6.43
C LEU A 42 5.47 -6.60 -7.69
N LEU A 43 5.02 -7.06 -8.86
CA LEU A 43 5.81 -7.09 -10.10
C LEU A 43 5.38 -6.04 -11.13
N HIS A 44 4.07 -5.75 -11.26
CA HIS A 44 3.52 -4.78 -12.22
C HIS A 44 3.51 -3.33 -11.74
N THR A 45 4.12 -3.01 -10.58
CA THR A 45 4.14 -1.64 -10.02
C THR A 45 5.12 -0.67 -10.69
N GLU A 46 5.35 -0.81 -12.00
CA GLU A 46 5.84 0.31 -12.79
C GLU A 46 4.65 1.21 -13.09
N ILE A 47 4.50 2.28 -12.30
CA ILE A 47 4.02 3.63 -12.66
C ILE A 47 3.53 4.34 -11.37
N ARG A 48 4.34 5.31 -10.94
CA ARG A 48 4.08 6.39 -9.94
C ARG A 48 4.23 6.03 -8.44
N TRP A 49 5.43 6.32 -7.91
CA TRP A 49 6.04 5.83 -6.66
C TRP A 49 5.77 6.66 -5.38
N LEU A 50 4.73 7.50 -5.34
CA LEU A 50 4.65 8.56 -4.33
C LEU A 50 3.87 8.24 -3.03
N SER A 51 3.50 6.98 -2.74
CA SER A 51 2.96 6.65 -1.42
C SER A 51 3.64 5.45 -0.76
N ARG A 52 4.06 5.65 0.49
CA ARG A 52 4.65 4.63 1.36
C ARG A 52 3.70 3.45 1.58
N GLY A 53 2.38 3.70 1.56
CA GLY A 53 1.36 2.65 1.65
C GLY A 53 1.33 1.65 0.49
N ARG A 54 1.66 2.07 -0.72
CA ARG A 54 1.53 1.23 -1.93
C ARG A 54 2.56 0.10 -2.02
N ILE A 55 3.65 0.16 -1.26
CA ILE A 55 4.66 -0.90 -1.23
C ILE A 55 4.41 -1.90 -0.08
N LEU A 56 3.72 -1.48 0.98
CA LEU A 56 3.59 -2.25 2.21
C LEU A 56 2.56 -3.36 2.06
N LEU A 57 1.40 -3.06 1.45
CA LEU A 57 0.35 -4.06 1.24
C LEU A 57 0.82 -5.25 0.40
N PRO A 58 1.42 -5.07 -0.81
CA PRO A 58 1.95 -6.20 -1.58
C PRO A 58 3.05 -6.96 -0.83
N PHE A 59 3.91 -6.25 -0.09
CA PHE A 59 5.00 -6.85 0.65
C PHE A 59 4.49 -7.71 1.81
N LEU A 60 3.48 -7.24 2.53
CA LEU A 60 2.82 -7.99 3.60
C LEU A 60 2.07 -9.21 3.05
N SER A 61 1.36 -9.06 1.93
CA SER A 61 0.64 -10.16 1.28
C SER A 61 1.56 -11.27 0.75
N LEU A 62 2.83 -10.95 0.46
CA LEU A 62 3.82 -11.89 -0.09
C LEU A 62 4.97 -12.19 0.88
N LEU A 63 4.74 -11.98 2.18
CA LEU A 63 5.78 -12.07 3.20
C LEU A 63 6.39 -13.48 3.27
N SER A 64 5.56 -14.52 3.13
CA SER A 64 5.98 -15.93 3.08
C SER A 64 6.89 -16.22 1.90
N GLU A 65 6.51 -15.78 0.70
CA GLU A 65 7.23 -16.03 -0.54
C GLU A 65 8.53 -15.25 -0.58
N ILE A 66 8.53 -14.03 -0.05
CA ILE A 66 9.74 -13.21 0.10
C ILE A 66 10.72 -13.92 1.03
N LYS A 67 10.24 -14.46 2.16
CA LYS A 67 11.04 -15.23 3.10
C LYS A 67 11.62 -16.48 2.43
N GLU A 68 10.80 -17.29 1.77
CA GLU A 68 11.25 -18.49 1.04
C GLU A 68 12.28 -18.13 -0.04
N PHE A 69 12.05 -17.05 -0.79
CA PHE A 69 12.97 -16.56 -1.80
C PHE A 69 14.31 -16.15 -1.20
N MET A 70 14.32 -15.45 -0.08
CA MET A 70 15.55 -15.07 0.63
C MET A 70 16.30 -16.30 1.16
N GLN A 71 15.59 -17.25 1.78
CA GLN A 71 16.17 -18.50 2.27
C GLN A 71 16.77 -19.35 1.15
N SER A 72 16.11 -19.43 -0.02
CA SER A 72 16.63 -20.12 -1.20
C SER A 72 17.94 -19.53 -1.74
N ARG A 73 18.23 -18.26 -1.40
CA ARG A 73 19.46 -17.54 -1.75
C ARG A 73 20.52 -17.62 -0.64
N GLY A 74 20.23 -18.28 0.47
CA GLY A 74 21.08 -18.29 1.67
C GLY A 74 21.16 -16.94 2.38
N GLU A 75 20.15 -16.08 2.20
CA GLU A 75 20.07 -14.77 2.88
C GLU A 75 19.36 -14.90 4.23
N ASP A 76 19.76 -14.08 5.19
CA ASP A 76 19.11 -14.02 6.50
C ASP A 76 17.71 -13.41 6.38
N ALA A 77 16.72 -14.17 6.83
CA ALA A 77 15.31 -13.80 6.85
C ALA A 77 14.75 -13.68 8.28
N ALA A 78 15.60 -13.69 9.32
CA ALA A 78 15.16 -13.66 10.73
C ALA A 78 14.28 -12.44 11.05
N LEU A 79 14.57 -11.28 10.43
CA LEU A 79 13.74 -10.09 10.57
C LEU A 79 12.28 -10.30 10.14
N LEU A 80 12.05 -11.12 9.11
CA LEU A 80 10.70 -11.42 8.61
C LEU A 80 9.96 -12.41 9.52
N GLU A 81 10.67 -13.07 10.44
CA GLU A 81 10.11 -13.95 11.47
C GLU A 81 9.86 -13.22 12.80
N ASP A 82 10.44 -12.02 12.96
CA ASP A 82 10.26 -11.20 14.15
C ASP A 82 8.81 -10.72 14.27
N THR A 83 8.17 -11.09 15.38
CA THR A 83 6.76 -10.80 15.62
C THR A 83 6.51 -9.31 15.82
N ASP A 84 7.39 -8.60 16.50
CA ASP A 84 7.23 -7.16 16.74
C ASP A 84 7.39 -6.39 15.43
N TRP A 85 8.37 -6.77 14.61
CA TRP A 85 8.60 -6.15 13.31
C TRP A 85 7.43 -6.40 12.33
N THR A 86 6.89 -7.62 12.31
CA THR A 86 5.74 -7.95 11.46
C THR A 86 4.46 -7.25 11.93
N LEU A 87 4.27 -7.05 13.24
CA LEU A 87 3.17 -6.22 13.77
C LEU A 87 3.31 -4.76 13.35
N ASP A 88 4.50 -4.18 13.43
CA ASP A 88 4.74 -2.81 12.96
C ASP A 88 4.52 -2.65 11.46
N LEU A 89 4.92 -3.65 10.66
CA LEU A 89 4.63 -3.72 9.23
C LEU A 89 3.12 -3.76 8.96
N ALA A 90 2.38 -4.60 9.67
CA ALA A 90 0.93 -4.71 9.53
C ALA A 90 0.22 -3.41 9.95
N PHE A 91 0.63 -2.82 11.07
CA PHE A 91 0.12 -1.53 11.56
C PHE A 91 0.32 -0.42 10.52
N LEU A 92 1.54 -0.31 9.97
CA LEU A 92 1.83 0.65 8.93
C LEU A 92 0.96 0.43 7.69
N THR A 93 0.88 -0.81 7.22
CA THR A 93 0.07 -1.18 6.05
C THR A 93 -1.37 -0.70 6.22
N PHE A 94 -1.96 -1.01 7.37
CA PHE A 94 -3.32 -0.60 7.73
C PHE A 94 -3.47 0.93 7.86
N TYR A 95 -2.53 1.60 8.51
CA TYR A 95 -2.54 3.05 8.67
C TYR A 95 -2.54 3.75 7.31
N TRP A 96 -1.65 3.34 6.41
CA TRP A 96 -1.54 3.95 5.09
C TRP A 96 -2.74 3.62 4.19
N GLU A 97 -3.30 2.41 4.28
CA GLU A 97 -4.53 2.04 3.56
C GLU A 97 -5.70 2.94 3.99
N THR A 98 -5.85 3.13 5.30
CA THR A 98 -6.88 4.00 5.88
C THR A 98 -6.70 5.46 5.43
N GLU A 99 -5.47 5.98 5.43
CA GLU A 99 -5.18 7.33 4.96
C GLU A 99 -5.53 7.53 3.48
N GLN A 100 -5.20 6.55 2.62
CA GLN A 100 -5.57 6.60 1.20
C GLN A 100 -7.09 6.57 1.00
N PHE A 101 -7.82 5.77 1.78
CA PHE A 101 -9.27 5.75 1.76
C PHE A 101 -9.85 7.12 2.14
N GLN A 102 -9.35 7.76 3.20
CA GLN A 102 -9.80 9.09 3.62
C GLN A 102 -9.52 10.17 2.56
N LEU A 103 -8.33 10.16 1.95
CA LEU A 103 -7.99 11.08 0.85
C LEU A 103 -8.88 10.85 -0.38
N GLY A 104 -9.18 9.58 -0.69
CA GLY A 104 -10.13 9.20 -1.73
C GLY A 104 -11.53 9.74 -1.45
N ALA A 105 -12.03 9.52 -0.23
CA ALA A 105 -13.33 10.02 0.22
C ALA A 105 -13.40 11.55 0.19
N ALA A 106 -12.35 12.25 0.64
CA ALA A 106 -12.27 13.71 0.60
C ALA A 106 -12.33 14.24 -0.84
N ARG A 107 -11.61 13.62 -1.77
CA ARG A 107 -11.66 13.98 -3.20
C ARG A 107 -13.05 13.75 -3.81
N GLN A 108 -13.73 12.66 -3.46
CA GLN A 108 -15.09 12.42 -3.94
C GLN A 108 -16.08 13.43 -3.34
N ARG A 109 -16.00 13.72 -2.03
CA ARG A 109 -16.78 14.79 -1.40
C ARG A 109 -16.61 16.12 -2.12
N GLN A 110 -15.37 16.50 -2.45
CA GLN A 110 -15.11 17.73 -3.20
C GLN A 110 -15.79 17.74 -4.58
N LYS A 111 -15.81 16.61 -5.30
CA LYS A 111 -16.53 16.50 -6.57
C LYS A 111 -18.04 16.64 -6.39
N VAL A 112 -18.60 16.06 -5.33
CA VAL A 112 -20.03 16.14 -5.00
C VAL A 112 -20.47 17.60 -4.80
N LEU A 113 -19.61 18.46 -4.24
CA LEU A 113 -19.88 19.90 -4.07
C LEU A 113 -20.04 20.67 -5.40
N HIS A 114 -19.61 20.09 -6.52
CA HIS A 114 -19.73 20.71 -7.85
C HIS A 114 -20.99 20.26 -8.63
N PHE A 115 -21.81 19.36 -8.08
CA PHE A 115 -23.06 18.95 -8.74
C PHE A 115 -24.15 20.01 -8.56
N PRO A 116 -24.88 20.41 -9.63
CA PRO A 116 -25.90 21.47 -9.55
C PRO A 116 -27.00 21.21 -8.52
N SER A 117 -27.47 19.96 -8.41
CA SER A 117 -28.47 19.56 -7.43
C SER A 117 -27.98 19.70 -5.99
N VAL A 118 -26.70 19.42 -5.74
CA VAL A 118 -26.08 19.58 -4.42
C VAL A 118 -25.88 21.05 -4.09
N GLN A 119 -25.48 21.87 -5.06
CA GLN A 119 -25.34 23.32 -4.86
C GLN A 119 -26.68 24.01 -4.57
N MET A 120 -27.77 23.54 -5.19
CA MET A 120 -29.12 24.02 -4.89
C MET A 120 -29.50 23.74 -3.43
N VAL A 121 -29.33 22.50 -2.96
CA VAL A 121 -29.60 22.13 -1.56
C VAL A 121 -28.72 22.92 -0.57
N LEU A 122 -27.44 23.13 -0.89
CA LEU A 122 -26.54 23.92 -0.03
C LEU A 122 -26.95 25.40 0.04
N ARG A 123 -27.46 25.97 -1.06
CA ARG A 123 -27.99 27.34 -1.11
C ARG A 123 -29.26 27.48 -0.28
N ASP A 124 -30.17 26.51 -0.41
CA ASP A 124 -31.43 26.49 0.35
C ASP A 124 -31.16 26.41 1.86
N ASN A 125 -30.19 25.59 2.28
CA ASN A 125 -29.77 25.48 3.67
C ASN A 125 -29.08 26.75 4.20
N ALA A 126 -28.23 27.40 3.41
CA ALA A 126 -27.58 28.66 3.80
C ALA A 126 -28.61 29.79 3.97
N SER A 127 -29.59 29.85 3.06
CA SER A 127 -30.68 30.83 3.10
C SER A 127 -31.60 30.59 4.31
N ALA A 128 -31.81 29.33 4.70
CA ALA A 128 -32.54 28.98 5.91
C ALA A 128 -31.80 29.34 7.20
N CYS A 129 -30.46 29.27 7.23
CA CYS A 129 -29.67 29.75 8.36
C CYS A 129 -29.71 31.28 8.50
N GLU A 130 -29.59 32.02 7.40
CA GLU A 130 -29.64 33.50 7.42
C GLU A 130 -31.03 34.05 7.80
N ALA A 131 -32.09 33.27 7.63
CA ALA A 131 -33.46 33.65 7.99
C ALA A 131 -33.81 33.39 9.48
N LEU A 132 -32.89 32.78 10.24
CA LEU A 132 -33.07 32.45 11.66
C LEU A 132 -32.28 33.36 12.62
N ASP A 133 -31.47 34.28 12.08
CA ASP A 133 -30.80 35.38 12.79
C ASP A 133 -31.59 36.70 12.65
#